data_AF-A0A2V9LLH2-F1
#
_entry.id   AF-A0A2V9LLH2-F1
#
_cell.length_a   1.000
_cell.length_b   1.000
_cell.length_c   1.000
_cell.angle_alpha   90.00
_cell.angle_beta   90.00
_cell.angle_gamma   90.00
#
_symmetry.space_group_name_H-M   'P 1'
#
loop_
_entity.id
_entity.type
_entity.pdbx_description
1 polymer ?
#
loop_
_entity_poly.entity_id
_entity_poly.type
_entity_poly.pdbx_seq_one_letter_code
_entity_poly.pdbx_strand_id
1 'polypeptide(L)' 'MEQASFNQIYRLDQSPSAQAERLRKEASGTPAGVRRDQLLRRARQIETASHVQERLAPSGLQSPK' A
#
# COMPACT_ATOMS: atom_id res chain seq x y z
N MET A 1 -6.13 -13.83 25.58
CA MET A 1 -5.05 -13.46 24.63
C MET A 1 -5.66 -13.35 23.23
N GLU A 2 -6.54 -12.38 22.94
CA GLU A 2 -7.34 -12.40 21.69
C GLU A 2 -7.53 -11.01 21.04
N GLN A 3 -6.62 -10.06 21.28
CA GLN A 3 -6.74 -8.68 20.77
C GLN A 3 -5.72 -8.36 19.64
N ALA A 4 -4.72 -9.22 19.40
CA ALA A 4 -3.65 -8.93 18.44
C ALA A 4 -4.10 -9.12 16.97
N SER A 5 -5.05 -10.01 16.71
CA SER A 5 -5.43 -10.41 15.34
C SER A 5 -6.32 -9.38 14.66
N PHE A 6 -7.24 -8.75 15.39
CA PHE A 6 -8.25 -7.86 14.80
C PHE A 6 -7.63 -6.56 14.26
N ASN A 7 -6.67 -6.00 15.01
CA ASN A 7 -5.97 -4.78 14.62
C ASN A 7 -4.93 -5.04 13.52
N GLN A 8 -4.47 -6.30 13.36
CA GLN A 8 -3.59 -6.70 12.28
C GLN A 8 -4.37 -6.86 10.96
N ILE A 9 -5.56 -7.45 10.98
CA ILE A 9 -6.44 -7.53 9.80
C ILE A 9 -6.83 -6.12 9.33
N TYR A 10 -7.18 -5.23 10.26
CA TYR A 10 -7.53 -3.84 9.93
C TYR A 10 -6.33 -3.04 9.39
N ARG A 11 -5.12 -3.26 9.93
CA ARG A 11 -3.88 -2.67 9.38
C ARG A 11 -3.48 -3.26 8.03
N LEU A 12 -3.72 -4.54 7.79
CA LEU A 12 -3.49 -5.15 6.47
C LEU A 12 -4.43 -4.56 5.43
N ASP A 13 -5.69 -4.29 5.76
CA ASP A 13 -6.65 -3.66 4.84
C ASP A 13 -6.23 -2.24 4.43
N GLN A 14 -5.58 -1.51 5.35
CA GLN A 14 -5.04 -0.18 5.09
C GLN A 14 -3.61 -0.19 4.55
N SER A 15 -2.97 -1.36 4.44
CA SER A 15 -1.62 -1.46 3.91
C SER A 15 -1.60 -0.92 2.48
N PRO A 16 -0.63 -0.07 2.14
CA PRO A 16 -0.55 0.45 0.79
C PRO A 16 -0.32 -0.66 -0.25
N SER A 17 0.23 -1.82 0.14
CA SER A 17 0.27 -3.02 -0.70
C SER A 17 -1.12 -3.56 -1.05
N ALA A 18 -2.05 -3.59 -0.07
CA ALA A 18 -3.43 -4.01 -0.31
C ALA A 18 -4.19 -3.01 -1.19
N GLN A 19 -3.92 -1.72 -1.05
CA GLN A 19 -4.48 -0.68 -1.91
C GLN A 19 -3.98 -0.80 -3.37
N ALA A 20 -2.69 -1.07 -3.57
CA ALA A 20 -2.14 -1.32 -4.90
C ALA A 20 -2.72 -2.58 -5.56
N GLU A 21 -2.93 -3.65 -4.80
CA GLU A 21 -3.56 -4.88 -5.29
C GLU A 21 -5.00 -4.64 -5.75
N ARG A 22 -5.80 -3.90 -4.98
CA ARG A 22 -7.17 -3.52 -5.37
C ARG A 22 -7.20 -2.75 -6.69
N LEU A 23 -6.28 -1.79 -6.86
CA LEU A 23 -6.17 -1.02 -8.10
C LEU A 23 -5.75 -1.88 -9.29
N ARG A 24 -4.89 -2.89 -9.10
CA ARG A 24 -4.57 -3.86 -10.14
C ARG A 24 -5.76 -4.73 -10.50
N LYS A 25 -6.55 -5.16 -9.51
CA LYS A 25 -7.78 -5.93 -9.73
C LYS A 25 -8.82 -5.12 -10.51
N GLU A 26 -8.99 -3.85 -10.18
CA GLU A 26 -9.86 -2.93 -10.91
C GLU A 26 -9.35 -2.68 -12.34
N ALA A 27 -8.03 -2.50 -12.50
CA ALA A 27 -7.40 -2.39 -13.81
C ALA A 27 -7.64 -3.65 -14.66
N SER A 28 -7.62 -4.84 -14.04
CA SER A 28 -7.86 -6.12 -14.73
C SER A 28 -9.27 -6.24 -15.30
N GLY A 29 -10.28 -5.66 -14.63
CA GLY A 29 -11.66 -5.59 -15.13
C GLY A 29 -11.93 -4.45 -16.10
N THR A 30 -10.98 -3.52 -16.27
CA THR A 30 -11.12 -2.36 -17.15
C THR A 30 -10.52 -2.68 -18.54
N PRO A 31 -11.23 -2.38 -19.65
CA PRO A 31 -10.68 -2.54 -20.99
C PRO A 31 -9.43 -1.68 -21.20
N ALA A 32 -8.57 -2.11 -22.12
CA ALA A 32 -7.34 -1.40 -22.43
C ALA A 32 -7.64 0.05 -22.89
N GLY A 33 -6.98 1.01 -22.24
CA GLY A 33 -7.21 2.44 -22.48
C GLY A 33 -6.64 3.29 -21.36
N VAL A 34 -6.87 4.60 -21.46
CA VAL A 34 -6.33 5.61 -20.52
C VAL A 34 -6.73 5.31 -19.08
N ARG A 35 -7.98 4.85 -18.86
CA ARG A 35 -8.48 4.52 -17.52
C ARG A 35 -7.72 3.35 -16.89
N ARG A 36 -7.44 2.28 -17.64
CA ARG A 36 -6.63 1.15 -17.17
C ARG A 36 -5.20 1.59 -16.85
N ASP A 37 -4.60 2.42 -17.71
CA ASP A 37 -3.24 2.93 -17.48
C ASP A 37 -3.15 3.81 -16.22
N GLN A 38 -4.14 4.67 -15.97
CA GLN A 38 -4.22 5.49 -14.77
C GLN A 38 -4.29 4.64 -13.49
N LEU A 39 -5.09 3.56 -13.51
CA LEU A 39 -5.19 2.62 -12.39
C LEU A 39 -3.86 1.91 -12.12
N LEU A 40 -3.19 1.43 -13.18
CA LEU A 40 -1.87 0.79 -13.08
C LEU A 40 -0.77 1.76 -12.65
N ARG A 41 -0.84 3.03 -13.05
CA ARG A 41 0.09 4.06 -12.58
C ARG A 41 -0.12 4.38 -11.11
N ARG A 42 -1.36 4.53 -10.65
CA ARG A 42 -1.66 4.72 -9.22
C ARG A 42 -1.19 3.56 -8.37
N ALA A 43 -1.44 2.32 -8.81
CA ALA A 43 -0.95 1.13 -8.10
C ALA A 43 0.58 1.21 -7.91
N ARG A 44 1.33 1.47 -8.98
CA ARG A 44 2.80 1.62 -8.92
C ARG A 44 3.27 2.78 -8.05
N GLN A 45 2.57 3.92 -8.07
CA GLN A 45 2.89 5.05 -7.21
C GLN A 45 2.72 4.70 -5.73
N ILE A 46 1.67 3.96 -5.38
CA ILE A 46 1.42 3.53 -4.00
C ILE A 46 2.49 2.51 -3.56
N GLU A 47 2.82 1.52 -4.40
CA GLU A 47 3.91 0.58 -4.14
C GLU A 47 5.24 1.31 -3.91
N THR A 48 5.54 2.30 -4.77
CA THR A 48 6.77 3.10 -4.68
C THR A 48 6.76 3.98 -3.44
N ALA A 49 5.65 4.66 -3.13
CA ALA A 49 5.54 5.52 -1.96
C ALA A 49 5.72 4.72 -0.66
N SER A 50 5.21 3.49 -0.62
CA SER A 50 5.39 2.57 0.53
C SER A 50 6.85 2.21 0.73
N HIS A 51 7.52 1.83 -0.35
CA HIS A 51 8.92 1.46 -0.32
C HIS A 51 9.83 2.67 -0.02
N VAL A 52 9.43 3.86 -0.49
CA VAL A 52 10.08 5.12 -0.16
C VAL A 52 9.85 5.50 1.30
N GLN A 53 8.64 5.31 1.86
CA GLN A 53 8.38 5.52 3.29
C GLN A 53 9.13 4.51 4.16
N GLU A 54 9.27 3.26 3.73
CA GLU A 54 10.13 2.26 4.37
C GLU A 54 11.60 2.67 4.32
N ARG A 55 12.10 3.17 3.19
CA ARG A 55 13.47 3.69 3.05
C ARG A 55 13.72 5.01 3.79
N LEU A 56 12.70 5.86 3.90
CA LEU A 56 12.75 7.15 4.56
C LEU A 56 12.45 7.04 6.05
N ALA A 57 11.80 5.96 6.51
CA ALA A 57 11.73 5.60 7.92
C ALA A 57 13.18 5.32 8.35
N PRO A 58 13.84 6.27 9.00
CA PRO A 58 15.23 6.12 9.33
C PRO A 58 15.35 5.05 10.41
N SER A 59 16.45 4.31 10.33
CA SER A 59 17.22 3.81 11.46
C SER A 59 16.77 4.46 12.77
N GLY A 60 16.26 3.64 13.69
CA GLY A 60 15.55 4.08 14.89
C GLY A 60 15.99 5.45 15.42
N LEU A 61 15.14 6.46 15.22
CA LEU A 61 15.15 7.64 16.07
C LEU A 61 14.63 7.17 17.44
N GLN A 62 15.48 6.49 18.22
CA GLN A 62 15.44 6.69 19.66
C GLN A 62 15.65 8.19 19.84
N SER A 63 14.58 8.92 20.16
CA SER A 63 14.71 10.24 20.75
C SER A 63 15.71 10.11 21.90
N PRO A 64 16.88 10.79 21.87
CA PRO A 64 17.77 10.76 23.01
C PRO A 64 17.02 11.40 24.19
N LYS A 65 16.99 10.71 25.34
CA LYS A 65 16.59 11.30 26.61
C LYS A 65 17.67 12.28 27.08
#